data_AF-D8QP94-F1
#
_entry.id   AF-D8QP94-F1
#
_cell.length_a   1.000
_cell.length_b   1.000
_cell.length_c   1.000
_cell.angle_alpha   90.00
_cell.angle_beta   90.00
_cell.angle_gamma   90.00
#
_symmetry.space_group_name_H-M   'P 1'
#
loop_
_entity.id
_entity.type
_entity.pdbx_description
1 polymer ?
#
loop_
_entity_poly.entity_id
_entity_poly.type
_entity_poly.pdbx_seq_one_letter_code
_entity_poly.pdbx_strand_id
1 'polypeptide(L)'
;QVPVSIADLGGTEIDLRFSSTEEGNIAIVVAPVKRFSDTIADNATIEEIGAPDKVIYAFGPEITGKNVEGAVKDMEVKKYEGRTYYQYEVEPHILITATAAGNRLYLMSVNANGLQWRKHAPVLRRIQDSFRVG
;
A
#
# COMPACT_ATOMS: atom_id res chain seq x y z
N GLN A 1 11.88 18.70 -1.73
CA GLN A 1 10.49 18.34 -2.05
C GLN A 1 9.66 18.67 -0.82
N VAL A 2 8.54 19.37 -0.99
CA VAL A 2 7.62 19.70 0.11
C VAL A 2 6.54 18.62 0.15
N PRO A 3 6.37 17.88 1.26
CA PRO A 3 5.25 16.95 1.40
C PRO A 3 3.96 17.76 1.42
N VAL A 4 3.02 17.44 0.54
CA VAL A 4 1.67 18.01 0.54
C VAL A 4 0.75 16.91 1.04
N SER A 5 0.28 17.05 2.28
CA SER A 5 -0.78 16.19 2.80
C SER A 5 -2.11 16.64 2.20
N ILE A 6 -2.75 15.75 1.46
CA ILE A 6 -4.09 15.96 0.90
C ILE A 6 -4.98 14.96 1.63
N ALA A 7 -5.66 15.43 2.67
CA ALA A 7 -6.71 14.65 3.32
C ALA A 7 -7.88 14.53 2.34
N ASP A 8 -8.22 13.31 1.95
CA ASP A 8 -9.43 13.04 1.16
C ASP A 8 -10.61 12.73 2.09
N LEU A 9 -11.82 13.07 1.63
CA LEU A 9 -13.05 13.26 2.42
C LEU A 9 -13.58 12.03 3.20
N GLY A 10 -12.92 10.87 3.09
CA GLY A 10 -13.26 9.66 3.86
C GLY A 10 -12.40 9.44 5.12
N GLY A 11 -11.40 10.28 5.39
CA GLY A 11 -10.42 10.06 6.47
C GLY A 11 -9.22 9.20 6.08
N THR A 12 -8.92 9.09 4.79
CA THR A 12 -7.63 8.55 4.30
C THR A 12 -6.70 9.71 4.09
N GLU A 13 -5.54 9.62 4.71
CA GLU A 13 -4.52 10.65 4.66
C GLU A 13 -3.40 10.16 3.75
N ILE A 14 -3.15 10.88 2.65
CA ILE A 14 -1.87 10.73 1.95
C ILE A 14 -0.83 11.41 2.83
N ASP A 15 -0.01 10.59 3.49
CA ASP A 15 1.02 11.07 4.40
C ASP A 15 2.23 11.59 3.62
N LEU A 16 2.67 10.82 2.63
CA LEU A 16 3.87 11.13 1.85
C LEU A 16 3.69 10.74 0.37
N ARG A 17 4.23 11.57 -0.53
CA ARG A 17 4.36 11.26 -1.96
C ARG A 17 5.73 11.71 -2.47
N PHE A 18 6.46 10.77 -3.05
CA PHE A 18 7.68 11.03 -3.79
C PHE A 18 7.45 10.71 -5.26
N SER A 19 7.90 11.57 -6.16
CA SER A 19 7.81 11.34 -7.59
C SER A 19 9.13 11.68 -8.28
N SER A 20 9.45 10.86 -9.27
CA SER A 20 10.58 11.01 -10.17
C SER A 20 10.08 10.75 -11.59
N THR A 21 10.40 11.66 -12.51
CA THR A 21 10.12 11.45 -13.94
C THR A 21 10.89 10.25 -14.49
N GLU A 22 12.01 9.87 -13.87
CA GLU A 22 12.85 8.75 -14.29
C GLU A 22 12.49 7.41 -13.64
N GLU A 23 12.02 7.42 -12.38
CA GLU A 23 11.90 6.20 -11.57
C GLU A 23 10.45 5.85 -11.18
N GLY A 24 9.50 6.74 -11.45
CA GLY A 24 8.09 6.55 -11.09
C GLY A 24 7.72 7.29 -9.81
N ASN A 25 6.71 6.81 -9.09
CA ASN A 25 6.25 7.45 -7.87
C ASN A 25 6.03 6.45 -6.74
N ILE A 26 6.22 6.94 -5.51
CA ILE A 26 5.91 6.25 -4.26
C ILE A 26 4.87 7.09 -3.52
N ALA A 27 3.84 6.44 -2.98
CA ALA A 27 2.89 7.08 -2.08
C ALA A 27 2.72 6.24 -0.82
N ILE A 28 2.65 6.91 0.33
CA ILE A 28 2.27 6.33 1.62
C ILE A 28 0.89 6.87 1.97
N VAL A 29 -0.02 5.96 2.24
CA VAL A 29 -1.42 6.22 2.54
C VAL A 29 -1.72 5.60 3.89
N VAL A 30 -2.42 6.35 4.73
CA VAL A 30 -2.81 5.92 6.07
C VAL A 30 -4.32 6.04 6.20
N ALA A 31 -4.97 4.94 6.59
CA ALA A 31 -6.42 4.87 6.74
C ALA A 31 -6.83 4.29 8.10
N PRO A 32 -7.94 4.75 8.71
CA PRO A 32 -8.41 4.22 9.99
C PRO A 32 -9.00 2.80 9.83
N VAL A 33 -8.63 1.89 10.72
CA VAL A 33 -9.10 0.48 10.67
C VAL A 33 -10.60 0.34 10.94
N LYS A 34 -11.22 1.34 11.60
CA LYS A 34 -12.67 1.36 11.87
C LYS A 34 -13.53 1.47 10.60
N ARG A 35 -12.92 1.80 9.45
CA ARG A 35 -13.60 1.68 8.14
C ARG A 35 -14.00 0.24 7.80
N PHE A 36 -13.36 -0.77 8.41
CA PHE A 36 -13.59 -2.18 8.11
C PHE A 36 -14.57 -2.82 9.08
N SER A 37 -14.51 -2.44 10.35
CA SER A 37 -15.47 -2.83 11.37
C SER A 37 -15.30 -1.98 12.62
N ASP A 38 -16.42 -1.61 13.25
CA ASP A 38 -16.43 -0.96 14.57
C ASP A 38 -15.98 -1.90 15.70
N THR A 39 -15.85 -3.20 15.42
CA THR A 39 -15.42 -4.22 16.39
C THR A 39 -13.90 -4.43 16.41
N ILE A 40 -13.15 -3.82 15.50
CA ILE A 40 -11.68 -3.94 15.47
C ILE A 40 -11.08 -3.13 16.62
N ALA A 41 -10.23 -3.77 17.41
CA ALA A 41 -9.55 -3.15 18.53
C ALA A 41 -8.64 -2.00 18.07
N ASP A 42 -8.31 -1.07 18.98
CA ASP A 42 -7.39 0.03 18.70
C ASP A 42 -5.93 -0.43 18.47
N ASN A 43 -5.65 -1.73 18.61
CA ASN A 43 -4.42 -2.43 18.26
C ASN A 43 -4.78 -3.55 17.26
N ALA A 44 -5.05 -3.15 16.02
CA ALA A 44 -5.42 -4.08 14.97
C ALA A 44 -4.19 -4.68 14.30
N THR A 45 -4.24 -5.97 14.06
CA THR A 45 -3.39 -6.68 13.09
C THR A 45 -4.03 -6.63 11.71
N ILE A 46 -3.23 -6.77 10.65
CA ILE A 46 -3.78 -6.71 9.28
C ILE A 46 -4.68 -7.93 8.99
N GLU A 47 -4.40 -9.04 9.66
CA GLU A 47 -5.17 -10.28 9.61
C GLU A 47 -6.60 -10.11 10.18
N GLU A 48 -6.77 -9.25 11.19
CA GLU A 48 -8.09 -8.90 11.74
C GLU A 48 -8.90 -8.01 10.80
N ILE A 49 -8.22 -7.23 9.96
CA ILE A 49 -8.85 -6.40 8.91
C ILE A 49 -9.35 -7.31 7.77
N GLY A 50 -8.54 -8.29 7.37
CA GLY A 50 -8.95 -9.29 6.40
C GLY A 50 -7.79 -10.06 5.78
N ALA A 51 -8.11 -11.07 4.98
CA ALA A 51 -7.14 -11.78 4.16
C ALA A 51 -6.56 -10.88 3.04
N PRO A 52 -5.41 -11.22 2.44
CA PRO A 52 -4.74 -10.37 1.45
C PRO A 52 -5.63 -9.90 0.30
N ASP A 53 -6.48 -10.78 -0.24
CA ASP A 53 -7.46 -10.50 -1.29
C ASP A 53 -8.50 -9.46 -0.86
N LYS A 54 -9.07 -9.61 0.34
CA LYS A 54 -10.04 -8.65 0.87
C LYS A 54 -9.44 -7.26 1.05
N VAL A 55 -8.21 -7.19 1.55
CA VAL A 55 -7.52 -5.92 1.78
C VAL A 55 -7.24 -5.20 0.47
N ILE A 56 -6.70 -5.88 -0.55
CA ILE A 56 -6.37 -5.24 -1.82
C ILE A 56 -7.61 -4.84 -2.62
N TYR A 57 -8.70 -5.59 -2.55
CA TYR A 57 -9.94 -5.20 -3.24
C TYR A 57 -10.66 -4.05 -2.55
N ALA A 58 -10.52 -3.92 -1.23
CA ALA A 58 -11.06 -2.77 -0.51
C ALA A 58 -10.29 -1.46 -0.80
N PHE A 59 -8.95 -1.52 -0.90
CA PHE A 59 -8.11 -0.31 -0.98
C PHE A 59 -7.41 -0.06 -2.31
N GLY A 60 -7.24 -1.09 -3.13
CA GLY A 60 -6.59 -0.97 -4.42
C GLY A 60 -7.18 0.16 -5.27
N PRO A 61 -8.51 0.33 -5.35
CA PRO A 61 -9.11 1.45 -6.08
C PRO A 61 -8.72 2.83 -5.55
N GLU A 62 -8.65 2.98 -4.23
CA GLU A 62 -8.29 4.25 -3.59
C GLU A 62 -6.83 4.63 -3.84
N ILE A 63 -5.93 3.64 -3.82
CA ILE A 63 -4.48 3.90 -3.92
C ILE A 63 -3.99 3.93 -5.37
N THR A 64 -4.62 3.16 -6.24
CA THR A 64 -4.23 3.08 -7.67
C THR A 64 -5.09 3.98 -8.56
N GLY A 65 -6.23 4.46 -8.07
CA GLY A 65 -7.24 5.19 -8.83
C GLY A 65 -8.01 4.32 -9.83
N LYS A 66 -7.89 2.98 -9.76
CA LYS A 66 -8.46 2.03 -10.73
C LYS A 66 -8.95 0.76 -10.03
N ASN A 67 -9.95 0.09 -10.61
CA ASN A 67 -10.29 -1.25 -10.13
C ASN A 67 -9.07 -2.18 -10.30
N VAL A 68 -8.75 -2.93 -9.24
CA VAL A 68 -7.60 -3.85 -9.20
C VAL A 68 -8.03 -5.31 -9.28
N GLU A 69 -9.32 -5.61 -9.19
CA GLU A 69 -9.83 -6.98 -9.33
C GLU A 69 -9.51 -7.53 -10.73
N GLY A 70 -8.90 -8.72 -10.78
CA GLY A 70 -8.38 -9.31 -12.02
C GLY A 70 -7.06 -8.73 -12.53
N ALA A 71 -6.56 -7.64 -11.93
CA ALA A 71 -5.25 -7.04 -12.26
C ALA A 71 -4.14 -7.46 -11.28
N VAL A 72 -4.47 -8.12 -10.17
CA VAL A 72 -3.46 -8.63 -9.23
C VAL A 72 -2.75 -9.84 -9.84
N LYS A 73 -1.44 -9.71 -10.05
CA LYS A 73 -0.57 -10.77 -10.56
C LYS A 73 -0.06 -11.70 -9.48
N ASP A 74 0.29 -11.12 -8.34
CA ASP A 74 0.93 -11.84 -7.24
C ASP A 74 0.55 -11.24 -5.88
N MET A 75 0.54 -12.11 -4.88
CA MET A 75 0.28 -11.77 -3.48
C MET A 75 1.24 -12.55 -2.58
N GLU A 76 1.95 -11.86 -1.70
CA GLU A 76 2.86 -12.46 -0.74
C GLU A 76 2.54 -11.97 0.68
N VAL A 77 2.57 -12.89 1.64
CA VAL A 77 2.46 -12.58 3.07
C VAL A 77 3.83 -12.68 3.70
N LYS A 78 4.35 -11.56 4.21
CA LYS A 78 5.64 -11.49 4.89
C LYS A 78 5.46 -11.10 6.35
N LYS A 79 6.36 -11.59 7.20
CA LYS A 79 6.38 -11.24 8.63
C LYS A 79 7.75 -10.66 8.99
N TYR A 80 7.75 -9.46 9.53
CA TYR A 80 8.94 -8.75 9.98
C TYR A 80 8.72 -8.26 11.40
N GLU A 81 9.62 -8.62 12.31
CA GLU A 81 9.58 -8.16 13.72
C GLU A 81 8.22 -8.40 14.40
N GLY A 82 7.56 -9.51 14.05
CA GLY A 82 6.24 -9.87 14.59
C GLY A 82 5.05 -9.23 13.88
N ARG A 83 5.27 -8.24 13.00
CA ARG A 83 4.22 -7.58 12.20
C ARG A 83 4.06 -8.23 10.83
N THR A 84 2.82 -8.44 10.41
CA THR A 84 2.48 -9.02 9.12
C THR A 84 2.30 -7.94 8.06
N TYR A 85 2.80 -8.21 6.86
CA TYR A 85 2.77 -7.35 5.70
C TYR A 85 2.20 -8.13 4.52
N TYR A 86 1.26 -7.53 3.80
CA TYR A 86 0.76 -8.06 2.54
C TYR A 86 1.41 -7.29 1.39
N GLN A 87 2.11 -7.99 0.53
CA GLN A 87 2.73 -7.44 -0.66
C GLN A 87 1.97 -7.89 -1.90
N TYR A 88 1.77 -6.95 -2.82
CA TYR A 88 1.01 -7.18 -4.06
C TYR A 88 1.81 -6.70 -5.26
N GLU A 89 1.70 -7.44 -6.36
CA GLU A 89 2.02 -6.95 -7.70
C GLU A 89 0.73 -6.81 -8.50
N VAL A 90 0.44 -5.61 -8.98
CA VAL A 90 -0.77 -5.26 -9.71
C VAL A 90 -0.41 -4.70 -11.08
N GLU A 91 -1.11 -5.16 -12.11
CA GLU A 91 -0.86 -4.74 -13.48
C GLU A 91 -1.13 -3.23 -13.71
N PRO A 92 -0.38 -2.59 -14.61
CA PRO A 92 0.78 -3.16 -15.31
C PRO A 92 2.05 -3.21 -14.45
N HIS A 93 2.27 -2.24 -13.54
CA HIS A 93 3.56 -2.02 -12.86
C HIS A 93 3.38 -1.30 -11.51
N ILE A 94 2.48 -1.83 -10.69
CA ILE A 94 2.18 -1.27 -9.37
C ILE A 94 2.60 -2.31 -8.32
N LEU A 95 3.43 -1.89 -7.38
CA LEU A 95 3.75 -2.67 -6.18
C LEU A 95 3.01 -2.04 -5.00
N ILE A 96 2.35 -2.85 -4.19
CA ILE A 96 1.69 -2.38 -2.98
C ILE A 96 2.23 -3.17 -1.79
N THR A 97 2.39 -2.52 -0.65
CA THR A 97 2.65 -3.15 0.64
C THR A 97 1.69 -2.59 1.67
N ALA A 98 0.93 -3.45 2.34
CA ALA A 98 -0.02 -3.06 3.38
C ALA A 98 0.35 -3.70 4.73
N THR A 99 0.16 -2.96 5.82
CA THR A 99 0.28 -3.47 7.20
C THR A 99 -0.59 -2.65 8.14
N ALA A 100 -0.93 -3.20 9.31
CA ALA A 100 -1.66 -2.49 10.36
C ALA A 100 -0.78 -2.28 11.59
N ALA A 101 -0.92 -1.11 12.21
CA ALA A 101 -0.31 -0.79 13.50
C ALA A 101 -1.21 0.19 14.27
N GLY A 102 -1.52 -0.14 15.52
CA GLY A 102 -2.50 0.61 16.30
C GLY A 102 -3.87 0.58 15.63
N ASN A 103 -4.49 1.75 15.46
CA ASN A 103 -5.81 1.90 14.83
C ASN A 103 -5.73 2.34 13.36
N ARG A 104 -4.56 2.18 12.72
CA ARG A 104 -4.29 2.62 11.36
C ARG A 104 -3.79 1.46 10.49
N LEU A 105 -4.30 1.43 9.26
CA LEU A 105 -3.76 0.67 8.15
C LEU A 105 -2.83 1.57 7.35
N TYR A 106 -1.62 1.09 7.12
CA TYR A 106 -0.57 1.75 6.35
C TYR A 106 -0.42 1.03 5.02
N LEU A 107 -0.46 1.79 3.93
CA LEU A 107 -0.31 1.26 2.59
C LEU A 107 0.76 2.08 1.88
N MET A 108 1.76 1.40 1.33
CA MET A 108 2.69 1.97 0.39
C MET A 108 2.33 1.50 -1.01
N SER A 109 2.29 2.40 -1.98
CA SER A 109 2.30 2.05 -3.40
C SER A 109 3.53 2.59 -4.10
N VAL A 110 4.07 1.78 -5.00
CA VAL A 110 5.10 2.16 -5.97
C VAL A 110 4.51 1.96 -7.35
N ASN A 111 4.52 2.98 -8.19
CA ASN A 111 3.96 2.94 -9.53
C ASN A 111 5.01 3.43 -10.54
N ALA A 112 5.13 2.71 -11.65
CA ALA A 112 6.03 3.04 -12.75
C ALA A 112 5.33 2.80 -14.09
N ASN A 113 5.71 3.55 -15.12
CA ASN A 113 5.34 3.20 -16.49
C ASN A 113 6.24 2.07 -17.03
N GLY A 114 5.92 1.53 -18.22
CA GLY A 114 6.66 0.39 -18.78
C GLY A 114 8.16 0.65 -19.02
N LEU A 115 8.55 1.88 -19.39
CA LEU A 115 9.95 2.24 -19.58
C LEU A 115 10.69 2.28 -18.23
N GLN A 116 10.09 2.91 -17.23
CA GLN A 116 10.61 3.00 -15.88
C GLN A 116 10.74 1.61 -15.26
N TRP A 117 9.71 0.78 -15.37
CA TRP A 117 9.71 -0.59 -14.84
C TRP A 117 10.82 -1.44 -15.46
N ARG A 118 10.96 -1.41 -16.79
CA ARG A 118 12.01 -2.16 -17.48
C ARG A 118 13.41 -1.84 -16.96
N LYS A 119 13.65 -0.59 -16.54
CA LYS A 119 14.97 -0.13 -16.06
C LYS A 119 15.14 -0.27 -14.55
N HIS A 120 14.07 -0.03 -13.77
CA HIS A 120 14.16 0.17 -12.33
C HIS A 120 13.42 -0.90 -11.49
N ALA A 121 12.75 -1.88 -12.09
CA ALA A 121 11.99 -2.90 -11.34
C ALA A 121 12.77 -3.55 -10.17
N PRO A 122 14.07 -3.92 -10.29
CA PRO A 122 14.81 -4.46 -9.15
C PRO A 122 14.93 -3.49 -7.97
N VAL A 123 15.08 -2.19 -8.26
CA VAL A 123 15.16 -1.15 -7.23
C VAL A 123 13.78 -0.90 -6.62
N LEU A 124 12.73 -0.83 -7.45
CA LEU A 124 11.35 -0.64 -6.98
C LEU A 124 10.89 -1.79 -6.06
N ARG A 125 11.27 -3.04 -6.36
CA ARG A 125 11.02 -4.19 -5.48
C ARG A 125 11.81 -4.12 -4.18
N ARG A 126 13.06 -3.64 -4.19
CA ARG A 126 13.80 -3.39 -2.95
C ARG A 126 13.13 -2.32 -2.09
N ILE A 127 12.57 -1.29 -2.71
CA ILE A 127 11.77 -0.27 -2.01
C ILE A 127 10.55 -0.92 -1.37
N GLN A 128 9.80 -1.75 -2.12
CA GLN A 128 8.69 -2.57 -1.61
C GLN A 128 9.10 -3.38 -0.37
N ASP A 129 10.21 -4.10 -0.47
CA ASP A 129 10.71 -4.95 0.60
C ASP A 129 11.27 -4.19 1.80
N SER A 130 11.63 -2.91 1.65
CA SER A 130 12.19 -2.10 2.72
C SER A 130 11.15 -1.42 3.62
N PHE A 131 9.89 -1.36 3.20
CA PHE A 131 8.85 -0.62 3.93
C PHE A 131 8.53 -1.26 5.28
N ARG A 132 8.73 -0.52 6.37
CA ARG A 132 8.48 -0.95 7.75
C ARG A 132 7.72 0.13 8.52
N VAL A 133 6.82 -0.32 9.39
CA VAL A 133 6.10 0.54 10.35
C VAL A 133 6.55 0.14 11.75
N GLY A 134 7.18 1.11 12.44
CA GLY A 134 7.67 1.00 13.82
C GLY A 134 6.68 1.53 14.84
#